data_AF-A0AAD6WM76-F1
#
_entry.id   AF-A0AAD6WM76-F1
#
_cell.length_a   1.000
_cell.length_b   1.000
_cell.length_c   1.000
_cell.angle_alpha   90.00
_cell.angle_beta   90.00
_cell.angle_gamma   90.00
#
_symmetry.space_group_name_H-M   'P 1'
#
loop_
_entity.id
_entity.type
_entity.pdbx_description
1 polymer ?
#
loop_
_entity_poly.entity_id
_entity_poly.type
_entity_poly.pdbx_seq_one_letter_code
_entity_poly.pdbx_strand_id
1 'polypeptide(L)'
;MMSELSTGLAQVMERLSNAQYRPSTSRRAEVAKMSCPLPPLPPQFTAPPSFPSSAPSALSPFAPAIPSPFVAPAIPGPVPMFTVPNFTINISPAGTLISSSSSASLPLPPTHSTLSPFSINTSSNMPLPVPPPPHLSIPFTPIGQDASIPASKWASLCSKFPASQLAAHQWKWLAGDWLPEYEHPTLKQITDIWGEWVDGIGGCIPVEILTRTWGPKWKQNIGKRKTENSRRMKVVTLIQDLAMRPGWNIAVALRFISEKYEPRYQARAFCDYLTKDTRPAVFTAADFYLKHP
;
A
#
# COMPACT_ATOMS: atom_id res chain seq x y z
N MET A 1 -0.68 -18.09 -38.43
CA MET A 1 -1.56 -17.94 -37.23
C MET A 1 -0.77 -17.70 -35.93
N MET A 2 0.35 -16.97 -35.95
CA MET A 2 1.07 -16.56 -34.73
C MET A 2 1.39 -15.04 -34.70
N SER A 3 0.71 -14.25 -35.54
CA SER A 3 0.90 -12.81 -35.64
C SER A 3 -0.10 -11.99 -34.79
N GLU A 4 -1.03 -12.63 -34.07
CA GLU A 4 -2.12 -11.91 -33.38
C GLU A 4 -1.99 -11.79 -31.86
N LEU A 5 -0.99 -12.43 -31.23
CA LEU A 5 -0.80 -12.36 -29.77
C LEU A 5 0.13 -11.23 -29.32
N SER A 6 0.89 -10.60 -30.23
CA SER A 6 1.84 -9.53 -29.87
C SER A 6 1.19 -8.14 -29.80
N THR A 7 0.01 -7.96 -30.38
CA THR A 7 -0.68 -6.65 -30.42
C THR A 7 -1.47 -6.37 -29.13
N GLY A 8 -1.80 -7.40 -28.34
CA GLY A 8 -2.63 -7.28 -27.13
C GLY A 8 -1.95 -6.61 -25.94
N LEU A 9 -0.63 -6.76 -25.77
CA LEU A 9 0.09 -6.23 -24.60
C LEU A 9 0.46 -4.74 -24.73
N ALA A 10 0.72 -4.27 -25.95
CA ALA A 10 0.95 -2.84 -26.21
C ALA A 10 -0.32 -2.01 -25.98
N GLN A 11 -1.49 -2.55 -26.32
CA GLN A 11 -2.77 -1.85 -26.19
C GLN A 11 -3.30 -1.76 -24.74
N VAL A 12 -2.78 -2.58 -23.82
CA VAL A 12 -3.10 -2.51 -22.38
C VAL A 12 -2.28 -1.42 -21.69
N MET A 13 -1.02 -1.21 -22.09
CA MET A 13 -0.17 -0.17 -21.51
C MET A 13 -0.58 1.24 -21.95
N GLU A 14 -1.08 1.39 -23.18
CA GLU A 14 -1.56 2.68 -23.69
C GLU A 14 -2.91 3.11 -23.06
N ARG A 15 -3.74 2.14 -22.64
CA ARG A 15 -4.98 2.40 -21.87
C ARG A 15 -4.74 2.87 -20.44
N LEU A 16 -3.56 2.61 -19.86
CA LEU A 16 -3.20 3.10 -18.53
C LEU A 16 -2.59 4.51 -18.56
N SER A 17 -2.12 4.98 -19.73
CA SER A 17 -1.52 6.31 -19.90
C SER A 17 -2.54 7.41 -20.24
N ASN A 18 -3.67 7.07 -20.86
CA ASN A 18 -4.70 8.03 -21.31
C ASN A 18 -5.89 8.21 -20.34
N ALA A 19 -5.78 7.77 -19.08
CA ALA A 19 -6.76 8.11 -18.04
C ALA A 19 -6.59 9.56 -17.59
N GLN A 20 -6.95 10.46 -18.50
CA GLN A 20 -6.94 11.91 -18.36
C GLN A 20 -7.87 12.33 -17.23
N TYR A 21 -7.27 13.04 -16.29
CA TYR A 21 -7.86 13.68 -15.13
C TYR A 21 -9.11 14.50 -15.51
N ARG A 22 -10.32 13.97 -15.24
CA ARG A 22 -11.54 14.79 -15.15
C ARG A 22 -11.66 15.33 -13.72
N PRO A 23 -11.63 16.66 -13.50
CA PRO A 23 -11.94 17.22 -12.19
C PRO A 23 -13.44 17.00 -11.93
N SER A 24 -13.74 16.06 -11.02
CA SER A 24 -15.12 15.82 -10.58
C SER A 24 -15.53 16.96 -9.66
N THR A 25 -16.52 17.73 -10.09
CA THR A 25 -17.12 18.81 -9.32
C THR A 25 -17.75 18.26 -8.04
N SER A 26 -17.29 18.86 -6.94
CA SER A 26 -17.82 18.84 -5.58
C SER A 26 -19.31 18.45 -5.50
N ARG A 27 -19.59 17.22 -5.07
CA ARG A 27 -20.85 16.86 -4.43
C ARG A 27 -20.57 16.70 -2.95
N ARG A 28 -20.78 17.79 -2.21
CA ARG A 28 -20.86 17.82 -0.75
C ARG A 28 -22.02 16.92 -0.33
N ALA A 29 -21.70 15.65 -0.06
CA ALA A 29 -22.64 14.71 0.54
C ALA A 29 -22.61 14.91 2.06
N GLU A 30 -23.77 15.25 2.57
CA GLU A 30 -24.16 15.33 3.96
C GLU A 30 -23.81 14.03 4.68
N VAL A 31 -22.91 14.11 5.66
CA VAL A 31 -22.53 12.98 6.51
C VAL A 31 -23.63 12.79 7.54
N ALA A 32 -24.64 12.00 7.17
CA ALA A 32 -25.51 11.37 8.16
C ALA A 32 -24.63 10.44 9.01
N LYS A 33 -24.47 10.78 10.30
CA LYS A 33 -23.94 9.90 11.34
C LYS A 33 -24.86 8.68 11.46
N MET A 34 -24.69 7.69 10.59
CA MET A 34 -25.18 6.35 10.84
C MET A 34 -24.29 5.75 11.92
N SER A 35 -24.73 5.92 13.17
CA SER A 35 -24.28 5.11 14.30
C SER A 35 -24.52 3.66 13.89
N CYS A 36 -23.47 2.94 13.48
CA CYS A 36 -23.55 1.51 13.30
C CYS A 36 -23.96 0.93 14.66
N PRO A 37 -25.03 0.10 14.74
CA PRO A 37 -25.28 -0.65 15.96
C PRO A 37 -23.99 -1.44 16.25
N LEU A 38 -23.37 -1.17 17.40
CA LEU A 38 -22.27 -1.98 17.88
C LEU A 38 -22.73 -3.44 17.79
N PRO A 39 -21.92 -4.35 17.21
CA PRO A 39 -22.21 -5.77 17.33
C PRO A 39 -22.37 -6.11 18.82
N PRO A 40 -23.31 -7.01 19.18
CA PRO A 40 -23.53 -7.39 20.57
C PRO A 40 -22.19 -7.77 21.20
N LEU A 41 -21.90 -7.13 22.33
CA LEU A 41 -20.69 -7.39 23.12
C LEU A 41 -20.56 -8.92 23.30
N PRO A 42 -19.36 -9.48 23.07
CA PRO A 42 -19.14 -10.90 23.34
C PRO A 42 -19.55 -11.21 24.79
N PRO A 43 -20.11 -12.41 25.06
CA PRO A 43 -20.45 -12.80 26.41
C PRO A 43 -19.22 -12.59 27.29
N GLN A 44 -19.40 -11.85 28.38
CA GLN A 44 -18.33 -11.61 29.34
C GLN A 44 -17.83 -12.98 29.79
N PHE A 45 -16.61 -13.33 29.37
CA PHE A 45 -15.90 -14.48 29.88
C PHE A 45 -15.73 -14.24 31.38
N THR A 46 -16.60 -14.89 32.16
CA THR A 46 -16.46 -14.97 33.60
C THR A 46 -15.10 -15.61 33.84
N ALA A 47 -14.22 -14.88 34.54
CA ALA A 47 -12.86 -15.35 34.82
C ALA A 47 -12.93 -16.76 35.44
N PRO A 48 -12.14 -17.73 34.94
CA PRO A 48 -12.09 -19.05 35.55
C PRO A 48 -11.57 -18.93 37.00
N PRO A 49 -12.08 -19.76 37.92
CA PRO A 49 -11.63 -19.78 39.30
C PRO A 49 -10.12 -20.03 39.37
N SER A 50 -9.45 -19.22 40.18
CA SER A 50 -8.01 -19.30 40.45
C SER A 50 -7.67 -20.65 41.06
N PHE A 51 -6.92 -21.49 40.33
CA PHE A 51 -6.37 -22.72 40.90
C PHE A 51 -5.15 -22.39 41.77
N PRO A 52 -5.02 -23.02 42.97
CA PRO A 52 -3.84 -22.84 43.80
C PRO A 52 -2.61 -23.44 43.13
N SER A 53 -1.62 -22.56 42.92
CA SER A 53 -0.28 -22.90 42.45
C SER A 53 0.37 -23.88 43.41
N SER A 54 0.45 -25.14 42.98
CA SER A 54 1.19 -26.20 43.67
C SER A 54 2.48 -26.41 42.91
N ALA A 55 3.58 -25.89 43.44
CA ALA A 55 4.93 -26.20 42.96
C ALA A 55 5.29 -27.65 43.34
N PRO A 56 5.94 -28.39 42.45
CA PRO A 56 6.88 -29.41 42.88
C PRO A 56 8.28 -29.13 42.32
N SER A 57 9.22 -29.07 43.25
CA SER A 57 10.65 -29.27 43.02
C SER A 57 10.94 -30.66 42.46
N ALA A 58 11.88 -30.75 41.51
CA ALA A 58 12.84 -31.86 41.29
C ALA A 58 13.55 -31.57 39.95
N LEU A 59 14.80 -31.08 39.91
CA LEU A 59 16.03 -31.89 39.99
C LEU A 59 15.85 -33.30 39.42
N SER A 60 16.26 -33.52 38.17
CA SER A 60 17.18 -34.61 37.87
C SER A 60 17.92 -34.48 36.52
N PRO A 61 19.11 -35.10 36.43
CA PRO A 61 20.09 -34.94 35.36
C PRO A 61 20.08 -36.11 34.37
N PHE A 62 20.82 -35.96 33.27
CA PHE A 62 21.47 -37.02 32.47
C PHE A 62 20.59 -38.09 31.79
N ALA A 63 20.60 -38.10 30.45
CA ALA A 63 20.62 -39.32 29.63
C ALA A 63 21.01 -39.01 28.16
N PRO A 64 21.54 -40.00 27.41
CA PRO A 64 22.58 -39.79 26.41
C PRO A 64 22.09 -39.72 24.96
N ALA A 65 23.00 -39.25 24.10
CA ALA A 65 22.88 -39.16 22.66
C ALA A 65 22.57 -40.51 22.00
N ILE A 66 21.56 -40.51 21.12
CA ILE A 66 21.29 -41.58 20.16
C ILE A 66 21.79 -41.09 18.78
N PRO A 67 22.72 -41.78 18.13
CA PRO A 67 23.09 -41.49 16.74
C PRO A 67 22.01 -42.04 15.80
N SER A 68 21.36 -41.14 15.05
CA SER A 68 20.46 -41.51 13.95
C SER A 68 21.26 -42.06 12.76
N PRO A 69 20.82 -43.17 12.12
CA PRO A 69 21.43 -43.66 10.90
C PRO A 69 21.14 -42.71 9.73
N PHE A 70 22.20 -42.16 9.16
CA PHE A 70 22.19 -41.39 7.92
C PHE A 70 21.82 -42.32 6.75
N VAL A 71 20.57 -42.24 6.30
CA VAL A 71 20.13 -42.85 5.03
C VAL A 71 20.43 -41.87 3.92
N ALA A 72 21.39 -42.21 3.06
CA ALA A 72 21.71 -41.45 1.86
C ALA A 72 20.51 -41.47 0.88
N PRO A 73 20.08 -40.32 0.34
CA PRO A 73 19.11 -40.30 -0.74
C PRO A 73 19.78 -40.81 -2.03
N ALA A 74 19.12 -41.77 -2.68
CA ALA A 74 19.48 -42.26 -3.99
C ALA A 74 19.53 -41.12 -5.02
N ILE A 75 20.60 -41.11 -5.80
CA ILE A 75 20.89 -40.20 -6.91
C ILE A 75 19.79 -40.35 -7.98
N PRO A 76 19.01 -39.30 -8.31
CA PRO A 76 18.15 -39.30 -9.48
C PRO A 76 19.00 -39.26 -10.75
N GLY A 77 18.67 -40.14 -11.70
CA GLY A 77 19.36 -40.29 -12.97
C GLY A 77 19.34 -39.05 -13.88
N PRO A 78 20.06 -39.12 -15.02
CA PRO A 78 20.30 -37.99 -15.91
C PRO A 78 19.00 -37.51 -16.57
N VAL A 79 18.67 -36.24 -16.33
CA VAL A 79 17.61 -35.53 -17.06
C VAL A 79 18.04 -35.22 -18.50
N PRO A 80 17.14 -35.35 -19.49
CA PRO A 80 17.44 -35.02 -20.88
C PRO A 80 17.71 -33.51 -21.04
N MET A 81 18.81 -33.18 -21.72
CA MET A 81 19.13 -31.81 -22.13
C MET A 81 18.03 -31.27 -23.04
N PHE A 82 17.34 -30.23 -22.58
CA PHE A 82 16.58 -29.36 -23.47
C PHE A 82 17.53 -28.32 -24.06
N THR A 83 17.79 -28.46 -25.35
CA THR A 83 18.50 -27.49 -26.19
C THR A 83 17.71 -26.19 -26.20
N VAL A 84 18.22 -25.17 -25.52
CA VAL A 84 17.63 -23.83 -25.56
C VAL A 84 18.06 -23.15 -26.86
N PRO A 85 17.13 -22.66 -27.70
CA PRO A 85 17.50 -21.90 -28.88
C PRO A 85 18.18 -20.59 -28.48
N ASN A 86 19.39 -20.40 -29.00
CA ASN A 86 20.18 -19.20 -28.89
C ASN A 86 19.50 -18.07 -29.69
N PHE A 87 18.83 -17.14 -29.01
CA PHE A 87 18.29 -15.94 -29.64
C PHE A 87 19.32 -14.81 -29.53
N THR A 88 20.07 -14.60 -30.61
CA THR A 88 20.90 -13.42 -30.82
C THR A 88 19.99 -12.20 -30.99
N ILE A 89 19.91 -11.34 -29.96
CA ILE A 89 19.24 -10.04 -30.08
C ILE A 89 20.22 -9.08 -30.75
N ASN A 90 20.05 -8.89 -32.06
CA ASN A 90 20.78 -7.89 -32.83
C ASN A 90 20.15 -6.51 -32.58
N ILE A 91 20.76 -5.71 -31.72
CA ILE A 91 20.33 -4.33 -31.45
C ILE A 91 21.09 -3.43 -32.43
N SER A 92 20.50 -3.18 -33.60
CA SER A 92 20.97 -2.13 -34.50
C SER A 92 20.69 -0.74 -33.92
N PRO A 93 21.67 0.17 -33.87
CA PRO A 93 21.43 1.54 -33.45
C PRO A 93 20.77 2.33 -34.59
N ALA A 94 19.48 2.64 -34.46
CA ALA A 94 18.83 3.61 -35.32
C ALA A 94 19.29 5.02 -34.91
N GLY A 95 20.23 5.58 -35.67
CA GLY A 95 20.60 6.98 -35.59
C GLY A 95 19.39 7.86 -35.87
N THR A 96 19.06 8.71 -34.90
CA THR A 96 18.20 9.88 -35.13
C THR A 96 19.08 11.11 -35.04
N LEU A 97 19.56 11.56 -36.20
CA LEU A 97 20.05 12.90 -36.44
C LEU A 97 18.84 13.82 -36.60
N ILE A 98 18.87 15.01 -36.00
CA ILE A 98 18.20 16.31 -36.27
C ILE A 98 17.67 16.91 -34.96
N SER A 99 17.87 18.17 -34.57
CA SER A 99 18.58 19.31 -35.15
C SER A 99 18.87 20.31 -34.03
N SER A 100 20.01 20.99 -34.15
CA SER A 100 20.45 22.12 -33.33
C SER A 100 19.90 23.43 -33.92
N SER A 101 19.33 24.30 -33.08
CA SER A 101 19.20 25.78 -33.23
C SER A 101 18.15 26.27 -32.22
N SER A 102 18.23 27.40 -31.52
CA SER A 102 19.22 28.47 -31.40
C SER A 102 18.91 29.25 -30.12
N SER A 103 19.94 29.89 -29.60
CA SER A 103 20.01 31.01 -28.66
C SER A 103 18.81 31.95 -28.57
N ALA A 104 18.48 32.43 -27.36
CA ALA A 104 18.56 33.85 -27.01
C ALA A 104 18.25 34.12 -25.52
N SER A 105 19.01 35.06 -25.00
CA SER A 105 19.11 35.64 -23.67
C SER A 105 17.97 36.59 -23.26
N LEU A 106 17.70 36.73 -21.95
CA LEU A 106 17.87 37.96 -21.12
C LEU A 106 17.00 37.95 -19.83
N PRO A 107 17.32 38.78 -18.80
CA PRO A 107 16.88 38.63 -17.41
C PRO A 107 15.79 39.62 -16.92
N LEU A 108 15.08 39.22 -15.85
CA LEU A 108 14.42 40.01 -14.76
C LEU A 108 13.38 41.11 -15.13
N PRO A 109 12.28 41.26 -14.36
CA PRO A 109 12.34 41.97 -13.07
C PRO A 109 11.41 41.42 -11.95
N PRO A 110 11.56 41.91 -10.69
CA PRO A 110 10.72 41.56 -9.56
C PRO A 110 9.49 42.47 -9.49
N THR A 111 8.31 41.91 -9.24
CA THR A 111 7.11 42.67 -8.90
C THR A 111 6.68 42.41 -7.47
N HIS A 112 6.86 43.45 -6.66
CA HIS A 112 6.23 43.61 -5.36
C HIS A 112 4.70 43.63 -5.54
N SER A 113 3.96 42.99 -4.64
CA SER A 113 2.52 43.19 -4.49
C SER A 113 2.18 43.40 -3.02
N THR A 114 2.28 44.67 -2.64
CA THR A 114 1.19 45.49 -2.11
C THR A 114 0.26 44.84 -1.09
N LEU A 115 0.51 45.20 0.18
CA LEU A 115 -0.48 45.32 1.25
C LEU A 115 -1.68 46.14 0.77
N SER A 116 -2.89 45.68 1.05
CA SER A 116 -4.05 46.56 1.23
C SER A 116 -5.06 45.99 2.22
N PRO A 117 -5.81 46.88 2.90
CA PRO A 117 -6.47 46.62 4.18
C PRO A 117 -8.00 46.45 4.04
N PHE A 118 -8.62 46.07 5.15
CA PHE A 118 -10.01 46.33 5.56
C PHE A 118 -11.06 46.71 4.50
N SER A 119 -12.12 45.92 4.43
CA SER A 119 -13.48 46.45 4.25
C SER A 119 -14.49 45.61 5.03
N ILE A 120 -15.00 46.23 6.08
CA ILE A 120 -16.27 45.97 6.76
C ILE A 120 -17.39 46.38 5.78
N ASN A 121 -18.65 46.04 6.09
CA ASN A 121 -19.90 46.46 5.44
C ASN A 121 -20.37 45.49 4.33
N THR A 122 -21.64 45.10 4.19
CA THR A 122 -22.88 45.77 4.58
C THR A 122 -24.01 44.74 4.63
N SER A 123 -24.91 44.90 5.59
CA SER A 123 -26.21 44.25 5.65
C SER A 123 -27.01 44.47 4.36
N SER A 124 -27.54 43.39 3.77
CA SER A 124 -28.67 43.46 2.86
C SER A 124 -29.71 42.42 3.29
N ASN A 125 -30.74 42.95 3.93
CA ASN A 125 -31.95 42.27 4.35
C ASN A 125 -32.76 41.95 3.09
N MET A 126 -32.60 40.74 2.55
CA MET A 126 -33.41 40.26 1.42
C MET A 126 -34.74 39.68 1.93
N PRO A 127 -35.86 39.89 1.23
CA PRO A 127 -37.17 39.40 1.65
C PRO A 127 -37.22 37.87 1.62
N LEU A 128 -37.82 37.26 2.64
CA LEU A 128 -38.08 35.82 2.66
C LEU A 128 -38.98 35.41 1.47
N PRO A 129 -38.56 34.42 0.65
CA PRO A 129 -39.43 33.82 -0.35
C PRO A 129 -40.48 32.92 0.32
N VAL A 130 -41.72 33.08 -0.11
CA VAL A 130 -42.91 32.31 0.30
C VAL A 130 -42.69 30.81 0.03
N PRO A 131 -43.01 29.91 0.99
CA PRO A 131 -42.84 28.48 0.79
C PRO A 131 -43.85 27.95 -0.25
N PRO A 132 -43.41 27.14 -1.23
CA PRO A 132 -44.31 26.45 -2.16
C PRO A 132 -45.13 25.36 -1.43
N PRO A 133 -46.30 25.00 -1.97
CA PRO A 133 -47.19 24.01 -1.37
C PRO A 133 -46.52 22.63 -1.22
N PRO A 134 -46.93 21.83 -0.22
CA PRO A 134 -46.32 20.52 0.04
C PRO A 134 -46.66 19.57 -1.11
N HIS A 135 -45.73 19.44 -2.06
CA HIS A 135 -45.75 18.35 -3.03
C HIS A 135 -45.57 17.04 -2.26
N LEU A 136 -46.61 16.21 -2.25
CA LEU A 136 -46.61 14.82 -1.78
C LEU A 136 -45.64 14.00 -2.62
N SER A 137 -44.34 14.18 -2.37
CA SER A 137 -43.29 13.32 -2.88
C SER A 137 -43.44 12.01 -2.11
N ILE A 138 -44.11 11.03 -2.73
CA ILE A 138 -44.10 9.65 -2.26
C ILE A 138 -42.62 9.28 -2.09
N PRO A 139 -42.13 9.02 -0.86
CA PRO A 139 -40.75 8.63 -0.68
C PRO A 139 -40.57 7.30 -1.41
N PHE A 140 -39.88 7.35 -2.54
CA PHE A 140 -39.38 6.16 -3.20
C PHE A 140 -38.33 5.57 -2.28
N THR A 141 -38.75 4.77 -1.30
CA THR A 141 -37.86 3.91 -0.55
C THR A 141 -37.38 2.85 -1.54
N PRO A 142 -36.12 2.87 -2.00
CA PRO A 142 -35.63 1.85 -2.91
C PRO A 142 -35.86 0.49 -2.24
N ILE A 143 -36.65 -0.32 -2.93
CA ILE A 143 -37.04 -1.66 -2.52
C ILE A 143 -35.78 -2.46 -2.19
N GLY A 144 -35.68 -2.86 -0.91
CA GLY A 144 -34.94 -4.01 -0.40
C GLY A 144 -33.59 -4.32 -1.03
N GLN A 145 -32.55 -3.52 -0.75
CA GLN A 145 -31.23 -4.13 -0.71
C GLN A 145 -31.21 -5.06 0.51
N ASP A 146 -31.19 -6.37 0.23
CA ASP A 146 -31.05 -7.45 1.21
C ASP A 146 -29.95 -7.10 2.22
N ALA A 147 -30.37 -6.69 3.42
CA ALA A 147 -29.48 -6.41 4.54
C ALA A 147 -28.65 -7.64 4.97
N SER A 148 -28.96 -8.82 4.42
CA SER A 148 -28.24 -10.07 4.62
C SER A 148 -26.85 -10.08 3.98
N ILE A 149 -26.64 -9.40 2.85
CA ILE A 149 -25.36 -9.43 2.12
C ILE A 149 -24.24 -8.72 2.92
N PRO A 150 -24.44 -7.49 3.44
CA PRO A 150 -23.43 -6.83 4.28
C PRO A 150 -23.09 -7.64 5.53
N ALA A 151 -24.07 -8.25 6.18
CA ALA A 151 -23.85 -9.04 7.39
C ALA A 151 -23.00 -10.30 7.13
N SER A 152 -23.29 -11.03 6.06
CA SER A 152 -22.53 -12.24 5.67
C SER A 152 -21.07 -11.90 5.32
N LYS A 153 -20.85 -10.80 4.60
CA LYS A 153 -19.50 -10.30 4.28
C LYS A 153 -18.74 -9.85 5.52
N TRP A 154 -19.42 -9.22 6.48
CA TRP A 154 -18.81 -8.85 7.76
C TRP A 154 -18.39 -10.08 8.56
N ALA A 155 -19.26 -11.09 8.68
CA ALA A 155 -18.94 -12.35 9.34
C ALA A 155 -17.72 -13.04 8.71
N SER A 156 -17.62 -13.00 7.38
CA SER A 156 -16.46 -13.51 6.64
C SER A 156 -15.16 -12.73 6.91
N LEU A 157 -15.22 -11.45 7.30
CA LEU A 157 -14.05 -10.70 7.74
C LEU A 157 -13.68 -11.07 9.18
N CYS A 158 -14.67 -11.18 10.07
CA CYS A 158 -14.47 -11.62 11.45
C CYS A 158 -13.84 -13.01 11.56
N SER A 159 -14.08 -13.89 10.60
CA SER A 159 -13.43 -15.21 10.56
C SER A 159 -11.98 -15.17 10.05
N LYS A 160 -11.59 -14.14 9.29
CA LYS A 160 -10.26 -14.03 8.67
C LYS A 160 -9.28 -13.20 9.49
N PHE A 161 -9.78 -12.22 10.22
CA PHE A 161 -8.96 -11.24 10.92
C PHE A 161 -9.29 -11.23 12.40
N PRO A 162 -8.29 -11.08 13.28
CA PRO A 162 -8.53 -10.95 14.71
C PRO A 162 -9.37 -9.69 14.99
N ALA A 163 -10.24 -9.78 15.99
CA ALA A 163 -11.16 -8.70 16.35
C ALA A 163 -10.42 -7.38 16.69
N SER A 164 -9.23 -7.46 17.27
CA SER A 164 -8.38 -6.29 17.56
C SER A 164 -7.98 -5.53 16.30
N GLN A 165 -7.63 -6.23 15.21
CA GLN A 165 -7.29 -5.59 13.94
C GLN A 165 -8.52 -4.99 13.27
N LEU A 166 -9.67 -5.67 13.33
CA LEU A 166 -10.91 -5.13 12.77
C LEU A 166 -11.36 -3.86 13.49
N ALA A 167 -11.21 -3.80 14.81
CA ALA A 167 -11.54 -2.63 15.62
C ALA A 167 -10.59 -1.44 15.41
N ALA A 168 -9.35 -1.67 14.96
CA ALA A 168 -8.39 -0.62 14.65
C ALA A 168 -8.74 0.18 13.38
N HIS A 169 -9.65 -0.33 12.54
CA HIS A 169 -10.07 0.33 11.30
C HIS A 169 -11.50 0.87 11.40
N GLN A 170 -11.73 2.00 10.74
CA GLN A 170 -13.09 2.38 10.35
C GLN A 170 -13.45 1.65 9.05
N TRP A 171 -14.72 1.28 8.87
CA TRP A 171 -15.17 0.46 7.75
C TRP A 171 -16.26 1.17 6.96
N LYS A 172 -16.15 1.12 5.63
CA LYS A 172 -17.16 1.62 4.70
C LYS A 172 -17.67 0.50 3.81
N TRP A 173 -18.99 0.38 3.70
CA TRP A 173 -19.63 -0.49 2.72
C TRP A 173 -19.65 0.20 1.35
N LEU A 174 -18.81 -0.26 0.41
CA LEU A 174 -18.72 0.33 -0.93
C LEU A 174 -18.61 -0.78 -1.98
N ALA A 175 -19.35 -0.64 -3.08
CA ALA A 175 -19.31 -1.56 -4.22
C ALA A 175 -19.47 -3.05 -3.84
N GLY A 176 -20.31 -3.33 -2.84
CA GLY A 176 -20.63 -4.70 -2.41
C GLY A 176 -19.61 -5.37 -1.47
N ASP A 177 -18.63 -4.62 -0.97
CA ASP A 177 -17.66 -5.12 0.01
C ASP A 177 -17.45 -4.12 1.17
N TRP A 178 -17.02 -4.65 2.31
CA TRP A 178 -16.50 -3.87 3.43
C TRP A 178 -15.05 -3.48 3.16
N LEU A 179 -14.78 -2.18 3.09
CA LEU A 179 -13.46 -1.62 2.84
C LEU A 179 -12.96 -0.87 4.07
N PRO A 180 -11.72 -1.14 4.53
CA PRO A 180 -11.14 -0.40 5.62
C PRO A 180 -10.73 1.02 5.18
N GLU A 181 -10.90 1.97 6.08
CA GLU A 181 -10.33 3.30 5.98
C GLU A 181 -8.95 3.31 6.63
N TYR A 182 -7.91 3.20 5.79
CA TYR A 182 -6.54 3.22 6.28
C TYR A 182 -5.88 4.58 6.03
N GLU A 183 -5.47 5.27 7.10
CA GLU A 183 -4.58 6.42 6.98
C GLU A 183 -3.14 6.00 7.27
N HIS A 184 -2.25 6.29 6.32
CA HIS A 184 -0.83 6.01 6.49
C HIS A 184 -0.27 6.80 7.67
N PRO A 185 0.26 6.14 8.72
CA PRO A 185 0.89 6.84 9.85
C PRO A 185 2.15 7.57 9.38
N THR A 186 2.51 8.67 10.05
CA THR A 186 3.77 9.36 9.74
C THR A 186 4.93 8.58 10.35
N LEU A 187 5.83 8.08 9.51
CA LEU A 187 6.95 7.24 9.93
C LEU A 187 8.23 8.06 9.98
N LYS A 188 9.04 7.82 11.02
CA LYS A 188 10.34 8.47 11.18
C LYS A 188 11.45 7.65 10.52
N GLN A 189 11.46 6.34 10.77
CA GLN A 189 12.49 5.43 10.28
C GLN A 189 12.08 4.81 8.94
N ILE A 190 13.08 4.46 8.12
CA ILE A 190 12.84 3.86 6.81
C ILE A 190 12.38 2.41 7.00
N THR A 191 12.99 1.71 7.96
CA THR A 191 12.64 0.33 8.33
C THR A 191 11.21 0.18 8.86
N ASP A 192 10.64 1.21 9.49
CA ASP A 192 9.22 1.23 9.90
C ASP A 192 8.27 1.02 8.72
N ILE A 193 8.65 1.42 7.49
CA ILE A 193 7.82 1.21 6.29
C ILE A 193 7.66 -0.29 6.01
N TRP A 194 8.71 -1.08 6.25
CA TRP A 194 8.65 -2.52 6.09
C TRP A 194 7.80 -3.19 7.18
N GLY A 195 7.94 -2.72 8.43
CA GLY A 195 7.08 -3.16 9.53
C GLY A 195 5.60 -2.88 9.24
N GLU A 196 5.27 -1.70 8.72
CA GLU A 196 3.90 -1.39 8.26
C GLU A 196 3.41 -2.33 7.15
N TRP A 197 4.30 -2.71 6.24
CA TRP A 197 3.97 -3.60 5.11
C TRP A 197 3.60 -5.00 5.59
N VAL A 198 4.42 -5.61 6.45
CA VAL A 198 4.30 -7.02 6.88
C VAL A 198 3.45 -7.19 8.13
N ASP A 199 3.67 -6.35 9.15
CA ASP A 199 3.08 -6.49 10.48
C ASP A 199 1.91 -5.52 10.72
N GLY A 200 1.89 -4.42 9.97
CA GLY A 200 0.98 -3.30 10.22
C GLY A 200 1.46 -2.43 11.38
N ILE A 201 0.83 -1.26 11.56
CA ILE A 201 1.17 -0.31 12.63
C ILE A 201 -0.07 0.02 13.45
N GLY A 202 0.09 0.10 14.78
CA GLY A 202 -0.98 0.47 15.70
C GLY A 202 -2.10 -0.58 15.78
N GLY A 203 -1.79 -1.85 15.55
CA GLY A 203 -2.79 -2.93 15.51
C GLY A 203 -3.63 -2.95 14.23
N CYS A 204 -3.34 -2.10 13.24
CA CYS A 204 -3.98 -2.17 11.94
C CYS A 204 -3.57 -3.40 11.14
N ILE A 205 -4.48 -3.92 10.31
CA ILE A 205 -4.17 -4.91 9.25
C ILE A 205 -2.95 -4.46 8.41
N PRO A 206 -1.96 -5.33 8.16
CA PRO A 206 -0.78 -5.04 7.34
C PRO A 206 -1.11 -4.56 5.93
N VAL A 207 -0.31 -3.64 5.39
CA VAL A 207 -0.54 -3.05 4.06
C VAL A 207 -0.41 -4.09 2.94
N GLU A 208 0.43 -5.11 3.13
CA GLU A 208 0.50 -6.26 2.22
C GLU A 208 -0.86 -6.96 2.10
N ILE A 209 -1.48 -7.25 3.25
CA ILE A 209 -2.77 -7.95 3.29
C ILE A 209 -3.90 -7.05 2.76
N LEU A 210 -3.86 -5.75 3.06
CA LEU A 210 -4.79 -4.78 2.47
C LEU A 210 -4.73 -4.83 0.94
N THR A 211 -3.52 -4.80 0.39
CA THR A 211 -3.27 -4.83 -1.05
C THR A 211 -3.67 -6.16 -1.68
N ARG A 212 -3.35 -7.28 -1.04
CA ARG A 212 -3.72 -8.62 -1.54
C ARG A 212 -5.22 -8.86 -1.52
N THR A 213 -5.92 -8.42 -0.47
CA THR A 213 -7.33 -8.76 -0.24
C THR A 213 -8.28 -7.83 -1.00
N TRP A 214 -8.01 -6.53 -1.01
CA TRP A 214 -8.89 -5.52 -1.63
C TRP A 214 -8.28 -4.88 -2.88
N GLY A 215 -7.03 -5.19 -3.23
CA GLY A 215 -6.38 -4.64 -4.41
C GLY A 215 -6.26 -3.11 -4.35
N PRO A 216 -6.45 -2.40 -5.48
CA PRO A 216 -6.46 -0.95 -5.49
C PRO A 216 -7.65 -0.30 -4.75
N LYS A 217 -8.72 -1.05 -4.46
CA LYS A 217 -10.00 -0.50 -3.95
C LYS A 217 -9.88 0.06 -2.53
N TRP A 218 -9.06 -0.54 -1.65
CA TRP A 218 -8.91 -0.05 -0.27
C TRP A 218 -8.35 1.38 -0.19
N LYS A 219 -7.71 1.87 -1.27
CA LYS A 219 -7.22 3.24 -1.37
C LYS A 219 -8.34 4.27 -1.63
N GLN A 220 -9.56 3.83 -1.96
CA GLN A 220 -10.78 4.64 -2.13
C GLN A 220 -10.62 5.83 -3.11
N ASN A 221 -9.70 5.73 -4.06
CA ASN A 221 -9.29 6.82 -4.96
C ASN A 221 -8.88 8.14 -4.27
N ILE A 222 -8.47 8.08 -3.00
CA ILE A 222 -8.01 9.27 -2.27
C ILE A 222 -6.58 9.59 -2.70
N GLY A 223 -6.36 10.76 -3.32
CA GLY A 223 -5.08 11.16 -3.90
C GLY A 223 -3.90 11.07 -2.92
N LYS A 224 -4.04 11.65 -1.71
CA LYS A 224 -3.02 11.59 -0.64
C LYS A 224 -2.60 10.14 -0.32
N ARG A 225 -3.58 9.24 -0.19
CA ARG A 225 -3.36 7.82 0.13
C ARG A 225 -2.68 7.08 -1.02
N LYS A 226 -3.09 7.31 -2.27
CA LYS A 226 -2.45 6.73 -3.47
C LYS A 226 -0.99 7.15 -3.58
N THR A 227 -0.72 8.44 -3.48
CA THR A 227 0.64 8.98 -3.63
C THR A 227 1.56 8.48 -2.51
N GLU A 228 1.08 8.43 -1.27
CA GLU A 228 1.85 7.90 -0.15
C GLU A 228 2.14 6.40 -0.30
N ASN A 229 1.13 5.61 -0.67
CA ASN A 229 1.32 4.19 -0.95
C ASN A 229 2.35 3.96 -2.06
N SER A 230 2.26 4.71 -3.18
CA SER A 230 3.23 4.60 -4.28
C SER A 230 4.66 4.92 -3.85
N ARG A 231 4.84 5.87 -2.92
CA ARG A 231 6.16 6.18 -2.32
C ARG A 231 6.68 5.02 -1.49
N ARG A 232 5.88 4.51 -0.55
CA ARG A 232 6.25 3.39 0.34
C ARG A 232 6.55 2.11 -0.43
N MET A 233 5.81 1.84 -1.51
CA MET A 233 6.06 0.69 -2.38
C MET A 233 7.47 0.67 -2.98
N LYS A 234 8.09 1.82 -3.23
CA LYS A 234 9.48 1.85 -3.72
C LYS A 234 10.47 1.31 -2.70
N VAL A 235 10.25 1.61 -1.41
CA VAL A 235 11.07 1.08 -0.32
C VAL A 235 10.83 -0.42 -0.15
N VAL A 236 9.57 -0.86 -0.20
CA VAL A 236 9.20 -2.29 -0.16
C VAL A 236 9.88 -3.06 -1.30
N THR A 237 9.79 -2.57 -2.53
CA THR A 237 10.44 -3.19 -3.70
C THR A 237 11.96 -3.23 -3.53
N LEU A 238 12.59 -2.14 -3.07
CA LEU A 238 14.03 -2.12 -2.80
C LEU A 238 14.44 -3.21 -1.79
N ILE A 239 13.69 -3.38 -0.70
CA ILE A 239 13.98 -4.41 0.32
C ILE A 239 13.84 -5.81 -0.27
N GLN A 240 12.79 -6.05 -1.05
CA GLN A 240 12.59 -7.32 -1.75
C GLN A 240 13.73 -7.61 -2.73
N ASP A 241 14.14 -6.63 -3.52
CA ASP A 241 15.24 -6.74 -4.49
C ASP A 241 16.58 -7.01 -3.82
N LEU A 242 16.85 -6.39 -2.67
CA LEU A 242 18.03 -6.69 -1.85
C LEU A 242 17.99 -8.11 -1.30
N ALA A 243 16.83 -8.56 -0.81
CA ALA A 243 16.67 -9.91 -0.25
C ALA A 243 16.70 -11.03 -1.29
N MET A 244 16.47 -10.73 -2.58
CA MET A 244 16.64 -11.69 -3.68
C MET A 244 18.12 -11.96 -4.03
N ARG A 245 19.07 -11.22 -3.46
CA ARG A 245 20.50 -11.42 -3.76
C ARG A 245 21.05 -12.68 -3.06
N PRO A 246 22.01 -13.39 -3.67
CA PRO A 246 22.67 -14.52 -3.03
C PRO A 246 23.31 -14.12 -1.68
N GLY A 247 22.98 -14.86 -0.62
CA GLY A 247 23.48 -14.59 0.74
C GLY A 247 22.75 -13.45 1.48
N TRP A 248 21.74 -12.85 0.86
CA TRP A 248 20.90 -11.83 1.50
C TRP A 248 19.58 -12.42 1.99
N ASN A 249 19.09 -11.86 3.08
CA ASN A 249 17.73 -12.09 3.56
C ASN A 249 17.13 -10.73 3.98
N ILE A 250 15.84 -10.72 4.32
CA ILE A 250 15.12 -9.49 4.70
C ILE A 250 15.79 -8.79 5.90
N ALA A 251 16.25 -9.54 6.91
CA ALA A 251 16.91 -8.95 8.09
C ALA A 251 18.23 -8.26 7.72
N VAL A 252 19.03 -8.86 6.83
CA VAL A 252 20.27 -8.26 6.32
C VAL A 252 19.97 -7.03 5.47
N ALA A 253 18.93 -7.08 4.63
CA ALA A 253 18.49 -5.93 3.82
C ALA A 253 18.04 -4.75 4.70
N LEU A 254 17.24 -5.02 5.73
CA LEU A 254 16.79 -4.01 6.69
C LEU A 254 17.96 -3.42 7.47
N ARG A 255 18.90 -4.25 7.96
CA ARG A 255 20.11 -3.79 8.65
C ARG A 255 20.92 -2.86 7.75
N PHE A 256 21.14 -3.25 6.49
CA PHE A 256 21.83 -2.41 5.52
C PHE A 256 21.15 -1.05 5.33
N ILE A 257 19.82 -1.03 5.17
CA ILE A 257 19.08 0.22 5.00
C ILE A 257 19.21 1.12 6.23
N SER A 258 19.07 0.52 7.41
CA SER A 258 19.21 1.24 8.69
C SER A 258 20.60 1.84 8.83
N GLU A 259 21.67 1.07 8.64
CA GLU A 259 23.04 1.54 8.77
C GLU A 259 23.42 2.59 7.71
N LYS A 260 22.95 2.42 6.46
CA LYS A 260 23.41 3.23 5.33
C LYS A 260 22.62 4.51 5.12
N TYR A 261 21.29 4.46 5.30
CA TYR A 261 20.40 5.54 4.88
C TYR A 261 19.68 6.24 6.04
N GLU A 262 19.32 5.56 7.12
CA GLU A 262 18.59 6.21 8.23
C GLU A 262 19.35 7.36 8.92
N PRO A 263 20.70 7.34 9.05
CA PRO A 263 21.44 8.49 9.58
C PRO A 263 21.33 9.75 8.72
N ARG A 264 20.95 9.62 7.44
CA ARG A 264 20.95 10.71 6.44
C ARG A 264 19.55 11.10 5.98
N TYR A 265 18.58 10.19 6.08
CA TYR A 265 17.24 10.37 5.54
C TYR A 265 16.18 9.94 6.54
N GLN A 266 15.15 10.78 6.68
CA GLN A 266 13.88 10.33 7.24
C GLN A 266 13.11 9.50 6.22
N ALA A 267 12.19 8.65 6.68
CA ALA A 267 11.37 7.76 5.84
C ALA A 267 10.80 8.44 4.58
N ARG A 268 10.18 9.62 4.77
CA ARG A 268 9.58 10.37 3.67
C ARG A 268 10.61 10.95 2.70
N ALA A 269 11.69 11.54 3.23
CA ALA A 269 12.78 12.08 2.41
C ALA A 269 13.46 10.98 1.59
N PHE A 270 13.59 9.78 2.14
CA PHE A 270 14.13 8.61 1.44
C PHE A 270 13.22 8.15 0.29
N CYS A 271 11.90 8.12 0.50
CA CYS A 271 10.96 7.81 -0.58
C CYS A 271 11.06 8.81 -1.76
N ASP A 272 11.23 10.09 -1.44
CA ASP A 272 11.41 11.14 -2.44
C ASP A 272 12.79 11.02 -3.13
N TYR A 273 13.84 10.61 -2.40
CA TYR A 273 15.16 10.27 -2.96
C TYR A 273 15.07 9.13 -3.99
N LEU A 274 14.39 8.02 -3.66
CA LEU A 274 14.12 6.91 -4.59
C LEU A 274 13.24 7.29 -5.79
N THR A 275 12.60 8.46 -5.75
CA THR A 275 11.80 8.95 -6.89
C THR A 275 12.61 9.80 -7.85
N LYS A 276 13.67 10.46 -7.37
CA LYS A 276 14.55 11.29 -8.19
C LYS A 276 15.58 10.48 -8.94
N ASP A 277 16.06 9.38 -8.35
CA ASP A 277 16.97 8.46 -9.04
C ASP A 277 16.17 7.51 -9.94
N THR A 278 15.66 8.04 -11.06
CA THR A 278 14.96 7.27 -12.10
C THR A 278 15.90 6.37 -12.91
N ARG A 279 17.19 6.32 -12.56
CA ARG A 279 18.06 5.27 -13.08
C ARG A 279 17.43 3.95 -12.64
N PRO A 280 17.16 3.01 -13.58
CA PRO A 280 16.70 1.69 -13.18
C PRO A 280 17.69 1.23 -12.13
N ALA A 281 17.19 0.97 -10.93
CA ALA A 281 18.00 0.63 -9.78
C ALA A 281 18.57 -0.77 -9.97
N VAL A 282 19.34 -0.98 -11.03
CA VAL A 282 20.44 -1.89 -11.05
C VAL A 282 21.40 -1.30 -10.02
N PHE A 283 21.09 -1.50 -8.74
CA PHE A 283 22.06 -1.47 -7.66
C PHE A 283 23.06 -2.55 -8.05
N THR A 284 24.00 -2.23 -8.93
CA THR A 284 24.98 -3.21 -9.37
C THR A 284 25.70 -3.68 -8.11
N ALA A 285 25.95 -4.98 -8.01
CA ALA A 285 26.70 -5.52 -6.87
C ALA A 285 28.04 -4.78 -6.67
N ALA A 286 28.58 -4.18 -7.74
CA ALA A 286 29.77 -3.34 -7.72
C ALA A 286 29.71 -2.17 -6.72
N ASP A 287 28.59 -1.47 -6.59
CA ASP A 287 28.46 -0.34 -5.63
C ASP A 287 28.52 -0.81 -4.17
N PHE A 288 28.26 -2.10 -3.94
CA PHE A 288 28.30 -2.73 -2.62
C PHE A 288 29.68 -3.25 -2.24
N TYR A 289 30.37 -3.92 -3.16
CA TYR A 289 31.67 -4.54 -2.88
C TYR A 289 32.84 -3.54 -2.87
N LEU A 290 32.68 -2.35 -3.43
CA LEU A 290 33.77 -1.37 -3.53
C LEU A 290 33.96 -0.47 -2.30
N LYS A 291 33.11 -0.55 -1.26
CA LYS A 291 33.17 0.44 -0.16
C LYS A 291 33.27 -0.11 1.27
N HIS A 292 33.12 -1.40 1.50
CA HIS A 292 33.33 -2.03 2.81
C HIS A 292 33.90 -3.44 2.61
N PRO A 293 35.24 -3.61 2.65
CA PRO A 293 35.88 -4.92 2.79
C PRO A 293 35.61 -5.53 4.18
#